data_AF-A0A2D7RRC4-F1
#
_entry.id   AF-A0A2D7RRC4-F1
#
_cell.length_a   1.000
_cell.length_b   1.000
_cell.length_c   1.000
_cell.angle_alpha   90.00
_cell.angle_beta   90.00
_cell.angle_gamma   90.00
#
_symmetry.space_group_name_H-M   'P 1'
#
loop_
_entity.id
_entity.type
_entity.pdbx_description
1 polymer ?
#
loop_
_entity_poly.entity_id
_entity_poly.type
_entity_poly.pdbx_seq_one_letter_code
_entity_poly.pdbx_strand_id
1 'polypeptide(L)'
;KIFVDLNDDQYCIDLARKNMKGLKRILKKGGVITAQVGSYDKKTKQVDNWCKVLSKSFGNVRLSGAYIPSFDCNWNFASSIMK
;
A
#
# COMPACT_ATOMS: atom_id res chain seq x y z
N LYS A 1 -8.35 2.69 -11.56
CA LYS A 1 -7.17 2.63 -10.67
C LYS A 1 -7.57 3.35 -9.38
N ILE A 2 -7.48 2.69 -8.22
CA ILE A 2 -7.80 3.30 -6.92
C ILE A 2 -6.49 3.76 -6.29
N PHE A 3 -6.45 5.02 -5.87
CA PHE A 3 -5.35 5.57 -5.08
C PHE A 3 -5.81 5.74 -3.64
N VAL A 4 -4.99 5.25 -2.71
CA VAL A 4 -5.29 5.29 -1.28
C VAL A 4 -4.10 5.88 -0.56
N ASP A 5 -4.33 6.82 0.35
CA ASP A 5 -3.32 7.24 1.31
C ASP A 5 -3.52 6.46 2.61
N LEU A 6 -2.47 5.79 3.10
CA LEU A 6 -2.59 4.87 4.22
C LEU A 6 -1.78 5.34 5.42
N ASN A 7 -2.47 5.48 6.55
CA ASN A 7 -1.85 5.88 7.81
C ASN A 7 -1.00 4.74 8.41
N ASP A 8 0.02 5.08 9.18
CA ASP A 8 0.99 4.14 9.74
C ASP A 8 0.59 3.53 11.07
N ASP A 9 -0.49 4.03 11.68
CA ASP A 9 -1.03 3.51 12.91
C ASP A 9 -1.43 2.03 12.77
N GLN A 10 -1.03 1.22 13.76
CA GLN A 10 -1.29 -0.21 13.79
C GLN A 10 -2.80 -0.52 13.72
N TYR A 11 -3.64 0.32 14.31
CA TYR A 11 -5.10 0.25 14.18
C TYR A 11 -5.53 0.40 12.72
N CYS A 12 -4.97 1.34 11.97
CA CYS A 12 -5.27 1.54 10.56
C CYS A 12 -4.82 0.35 9.70
N ILE A 13 -3.65 -0.23 9.99
CA ILE A 13 -3.15 -1.45 9.34
C ILE A 13 -4.10 -2.63 9.58
N ASP A 14 -4.53 -2.82 10.83
CA ASP A 14 -5.42 -3.93 11.19
C ASP A 14 -6.83 -3.72 10.63
N LEU A 15 -7.32 -2.49 10.61
CA LEU A 15 -8.59 -2.13 9.99
C LEU A 15 -8.57 -2.39 8.48
N ALA A 16 -7.52 -1.98 7.78
CA ALA A 16 -7.35 -2.25 6.35
C ALA A 16 -7.27 -3.76 6.09
N ARG A 17 -6.56 -4.51 6.93
CA ARG A 17 -6.47 -5.98 6.83
C ARG A 17 -7.84 -6.64 7.00
N LYS A 18 -8.65 -6.20 7.96
CA LYS A 18 -10.03 -6.70 8.17
C LYS A 18 -10.94 -6.38 6.96
N ASN A 19 -10.79 -5.21 6.37
CA ASN A 19 -11.65 -4.73 5.29
C ASN A 19 -11.16 -5.08 3.88
N MET A 20 -10.03 -5.76 3.73
CA MET A 20 -9.43 -6.02 2.42
C MET A 20 -10.31 -6.88 1.49
N LYS A 21 -11.18 -7.73 2.06
CA LYS A 21 -12.20 -8.47 1.28
C LYS A 21 -13.18 -7.51 0.58
N GLY A 22 -13.59 -6.43 1.25
CA GLY A 22 -14.45 -5.40 0.66
C GLY A 22 -13.73 -4.64 -0.45
N LEU A 23 -12.48 -4.27 -0.21
CA LEU A 23 -11.61 -3.62 -1.21
C LEU A 23 -11.39 -4.48 -2.46
N LYS A 24 -11.23 -5.80 -2.31
CA LYS A 24 -11.16 -6.71 -3.45
C LYS A 24 -12.46 -6.75 -4.24
N ARG A 25 -13.61 -6.76 -3.57
CA ARG A 25 -14.93 -6.86 -4.22
C ARG A 25 -15.26 -5.65 -5.10
N ILE A 26 -14.77 -4.46 -4.74
CA ILE A 26 -14.98 -3.24 -5.53
C ILE A 26 -14.02 -3.12 -6.73
N LEU A 27 -12.93 -3.89 -6.74
CA LEU A 27 -11.98 -3.93 -7.84
C LEU A 27 -12.46 -4.92 -8.92
N LYS A 28 -12.61 -4.43 -10.15
CA LYS A 28 -12.82 -5.30 -11.32
C LYS A 28 -11.56 -6.15 -11.57
N LYS A 29 -11.71 -7.27 -12.30
CA LYS A 29 -10.57 -8.05 -12.81
C LYS A 29 -9.62 -7.14 -13.60
N GLY A 30 -8.31 -7.24 -13.34
CA GLY A 30 -7.29 -6.33 -13.85
C GLY A 30 -7.23 -4.96 -13.17
N GLY A 31 -8.11 -4.69 -12.21
CA GLY A 31 -8.14 -3.46 -11.43
C GLY A 31 -6.88 -3.31 -10.57
N VAL A 32 -6.38 -2.08 -10.48
CA VAL A 32 -5.15 -1.76 -9.72
C VAL A 32 -5.49 -0.90 -8.52
N ILE A 33 -4.98 -1.31 -7.36
CA ILE A 33 -4.89 -0.48 -6.17
C ILE A 33 -3.45 -0.01 -6.00
N THR A 34 -3.27 1.27 -5.73
CA THR A 34 -1.98 1.87 -5.39
C THR A 34 -2.15 2.63 -4.09
N ALA A 35 -1.32 2.33 -3.11
CA ALA A 35 -1.32 3.01 -1.83
C ALA A 35 -0.01 3.74 -1.58
N GLN A 36 -0.06 4.98 -1.09
CA GLN A 36 1.09 5.62 -0.45
C GLN A 36 1.29 4.98 0.92
N VAL A 37 2.51 4.53 1.22
CA VAL A 37 2.81 3.68 2.40
C VAL A 37 3.94 4.26 3.24
N GLY A 38 4.16 5.58 3.16
CA GLY A 38 5.26 6.27 3.82
C GLY A 38 6.57 6.22 3.03
N SER A 39 7.68 6.26 3.75
CA SER A 39 9.03 6.34 3.16
C SER A 39 9.89 5.20 3.68
N TYR A 40 10.51 4.44 2.78
CA TYR A 40 11.41 3.34 3.12
C TYR A 40 12.68 3.89 3.77
N ASP A 41 13.17 5.03 3.28
CA ASP A 41 14.37 5.69 3.82
C ASP A 41 14.22 6.07 5.29
N LYS A 42 13.00 6.38 5.74
CA LYS A 42 12.72 6.83 7.12
C LYS A 42 12.06 5.77 8.00
N LYS A 43 11.14 4.98 7.43
CA LYS A 43 10.27 4.04 8.16
C LYS A 43 10.09 2.72 7.38
N THR A 44 11.17 1.97 7.19
CA THR A 44 11.18 0.65 6.49
C THR A 44 10.08 -0.30 6.98
N LYS A 45 9.93 -0.46 8.31
CA LYS A 45 8.93 -1.36 8.92
C LYS A 45 7.50 -1.06 8.48
N GLN A 46 7.14 0.21 8.35
CA GLN A 46 5.81 0.62 7.90
C GLN A 46 5.56 0.18 6.46
N VAL A 47 6.52 0.46 5.57
CA VAL A 47 6.45 0.09 4.16
C VAL A 47 6.34 -1.44 4.01
N ASP A 48 7.14 -2.19 4.78
CA ASP A 48 7.13 -3.65 4.76
C ASP A 48 5.80 -4.23 5.26
N ASN A 49 5.23 -3.66 6.31
CA ASN A 49 3.94 -4.10 6.85
C ASN A 49 2.82 -3.92 5.81
N TRP A 50 2.79 -2.78 5.12
CA TRP A 50 1.83 -2.55 4.05
C TRP A 50 2.04 -3.47 2.85
N CYS A 51 3.29 -3.68 2.45
CA CYS A 51 3.61 -4.65 1.39
C CYS A 51 3.15 -6.07 1.74
N LYS A 52 3.32 -6.50 2.99
CA LYS A 52 2.83 -7.80 3.48
C LYS A 52 1.30 -7.89 3.44
N VAL A 53 0.59 -6.84 3.85
CA VAL A 53 -0.88 -6.79 3.83
C VAL A 53 -1.40 -6.89 2.40
N LEU A 54 -0.83 -6.12 1.47
CA LEU A 54 -1.20 -6.13 0.06
C LEU A 54 -0.83 -7.44 -0.63
N SER A 55 0.38 -7.97 -0.39
CA SER A 55 0.82 -9.27 -0.93
C SER A 55 -0.06 -10.42 -0.45
N LYS A 56 -0.32 -10.52 0.86
CA LYS A 56 -1.21 -11.56 1.42
C LYS A 56 -2.62 -11.48 0.85
N SER A 57 -3.05 -10.28 0.50
CA SER A 57 -4.40 -10.06 -0.02
C SER A 57 -4.43 -10.34 -1.53
N PHE A 58 -3.68 -9.64 -2.35
CA PHE A 58 -3.80 -9.73 -3.81
C PHE A 58 -2.91 -10.83 -4.44
N GLY A 59 -1.99 -11.40 -3.68
CA GLY A 59 -1.00 -12.37 -4.18
C GLY A 59 0.15 -11.71 -4.95
N ASN A 60 0.18 -10.37 -5.03
CA ASN A 60 1.25 -9.60 -5.63
C ASN A 60 1.31 -8.19 -5.03
N VAL A 61 2.51 -7.62 -5.00
CA VAL A 61 2.73 -6.21 -4.68
C VAL A 61 3.96 -5.72 -5.45
N ARG A 62 3.91 -4.49 -5.95
CA ARG A 62 5.05 -3.79 -6.53
C ARG A 62 5.25 -2.50 -5.76
N LEU A 63 6.44 -2.32 -5.20
CA LEU A 63 6.85 -1.07 -4.60
C LEU A 63 7.44 -0.15 -5.67
N SER A 64 7.07 1.11 -5.61
CA SER A 64 7.65 2.20 -6.40
C SER A 64 7.97 3.36 -5.47
N GLY A 65 8.85 4.27 -5.88
CA GLY A 65 9.26 5.41 -5.07
C GLY A 65 9.42 6.66 -5.92
N ALA A 66 9.17 7.82 -5.31
CA ALA A 66 9.50 9.12 -5.86
C ALA A 66 10.24 9.93 -4.80
N TYR A 67 11.43 10.43 -5.13
CA TYR A 67 12.18 11.30 -4.24
C TYR A 67 11.48 12.65 -4.12
N ILE A 68 11.20 13.07 -2.90
CA ILE A 68 10.53 14.34 -2.60
C ILE A 68 11.55 15.28 -1.95
N PRO A 69 12.09 16.28 -2.70
CA PRO A 69 13.17 17.13 -2.20
C PRO A 69 12.83 17.88 -0.92
N SER A 70 11.58 18.35 -0.78
CA SER A 70 11.14 19.10 0.41
C SER A 70 11.10 18.27 1.69
N PHE A 71 11.05 16.94 1.58
CA PHE A 71 11.08 16.01 2.71
C PHE A 71 12.42 15.28 2.83
N ASP A 72 13.31 15.44 1.86
CA ASP A 72 14.56 14.70 1.74
C ASP A 72 14.39 13.19 1.94
N CYS A 73 13.39 12.60 1.27
CA CYS A 73 13.21 11.16 1.24
C CYS A 73 12.34 10.72 0.06
N ASN A 74 12.42 9.42 -0.23
CA ASN A 74 11.49 8.78 -1.16
C ASN A 74 10.15 8.54 -0.50
N TRP A 75 9.09 9.01 -1.13
CA TRP A 75 7.74 8.53 -0.85
C TRP A 75 7.51 7.25 -1.62
N ASN A 76 7.04 6.21 -0.93
CA ASN A 76 6.84 4.89 -1.49
C ASN A 76 5.37 4.60 -1.74
N PHE A 77 5.11 3.98 -2.89
CA PHE A 77 3.80 3.59 -3.34
C PHE A 77 3.76 2.08 -3.59
N ALA A 78 2.93 1.36 -2.84
CA ALA A 78 2.71 -0.06 -2.99
C ALA A 78 1.50 -0.31 -3.89
N SER A 79 1.69 -1.05 -4.99
CA SER A 79 0.64 -1.33 -5.97
C SER A 79 0.36 -2.81 -6.09
N SER A 80 -0.92 -3.18 -6.18
CA SER A 80 -1.38 -4.57 -6.37
C SER A 80 -2.45 -4.63 -7.45
N ILE A 81 -2.57 -5.80 -8.09
CA ILE A 81 -3.48 -6.02 -9.22
C ILE A 81 -4.49 -7.08 -8.79
N MET A 82 -5.77 -6.83 -9.02
CA MET A 82 -6.81 -7.83 -8.85
C MET A 82 -6.76 -8.80 -10.03
N LYS A 83 -6.16 -9.98 -9.82
CA LYS A 83 -6.10 -11.05 -10.83
C LYS A 83 -7.45 -11.72 -11.04
#